data_AF-A0A7W0UBC8-F1
#
_entry.id   AF-A0A7W0UBC8-F1
#
_cell.length_a   1.000
_cell.length_b   1.000
_cell.length_c   1.000
_cell.angle_alpha   90.00
_cell.angle_beta   90.00
_cell.angle_gamma   90.00
#
_symmetry.space_group_name_H-M   'P 1'
#
loop_
_entity.id
_entity.type
_entity.pdbx_description
1 polymer ?
#
loop_
_entity_poly.entity_id
_entity_poly.type
_entity_poly.pdbx_seq_one_letter_code
_entity_poly.pdbx_strand_id
1 'polypeptide(L)'
;MVIAAAANAKGVEIMSWVDPGLPRVHGDGNRVRQVLTNLMANAVKFTERGEVVVRVTGAETGAGVMLRFEVQDTGIGIGPE
;
A
#
# COMPACT_ATOMS: atom_id res chain seq x y z
N MET A 1 10.02 -2.76 -8.35
CA MET A 1 11.32 -3.46 -8.22
C MET A 1 12.23 -2.85 -7.17
N VAL A 2 12.39 -1.52 -7.07
CA VAL A 2 13.31 -0.91 -6.08
C VAL A 2 12.89 -1.14 -4.62
N ILE A 3 11.59 -1.02 -4.31
CA ILE A 3 11.10 -1.11 -2.92
C ILE A 3 11.28 -2.52 -2.33
N ALA A 4 11.00 -3.57 -3.11
CA ALA A 4 11.16 -4.96 -2.67
C ALA A 4 12.63 -5.30 -2.34
N ALA A 5 13.58 -4.81 -3.14
CA ALA A 5 15.00 -4.98 -2.86
C ALA A 5 15.42 -4.24 -1.58
N ALA A 6 14.94 -3.01 -1.37
CA ALA A 6 15.21 -2.23 -0.16
C ALA A 6 14.62 -2.88 1.10
N ALA A 7 13.40 -3.40 1.02
CA ALA A 7 12.76 -4.11 2.13
C ALA A 7 13.49 -5.41 2.46
N ASN A 8 13.84 -6.21 1.45
CA ASN A 8 14.63 -7.43 1.64
C ASN A 8 16.00 -7.14 2.28
N ALA A 9 16.68 -6.07 1.88
CA ALA A 9 17.95 -5.66 2.48
C ALA A 9 17.82 -5.28 3.97
N LYS A 10 16.64 -4.84 4.41
CA LYS A 10 16.32 -4.55 5.82
C LYS A 10 15.69 -5.73 6.56
N GLY A 11 15.37 -6.84 5.88
CA GLY A 11 14.57 -7.93 6.46
C GLY A 11 13.14 -7.52 6.78
N VAL A 12 12.59 -6.54 6.06
CA VAL A 12 11.18 -6.12 6.16
C VAL A 12 10.35 -6.92 5.17
N GLU A 13 9.30 -7.59 5.65
CA GLU A 13 8.39 -8.34 4.79
C GLU A 13 7.41 -7.41 4.07
N ILE A 14 7.09 -7.73 2.81
CA ILE A 14 6.06 -7.03 2.05
C ILE A 14 4.98 -8.02 1.67
N MET A 15 3.74 -7.69 2.02
CA MET A 15 2.56 -8.48 1.67
C MET A 15 1.53 -7.61 0.97
N SER A 16 0.76 -8.21 0.06
CA SER A 16 -0.36 -7.54 -0.57
C SER A 16 -1.59 -8.43 -0.61
N TRP A 17 -2.75 -7.85 -0.31
CA TRP A 17 -4.04 -8.51 -0.44
C TRP A 17 -5.01 -7.59 -1.17
N VAL A 18 -5.66 -8.12 -2.19
CA VAL A 18 -6.72 -7.45 -2.94
C VAL A 18 -7.99 -8.24 -2.73
N ASP A 19 -9.05 -7.56 -2.34
CA ASP A 19 -10.35 -8.18 -2.16
C ASP A 19 -10.80 -8.85 -3.48
N PRO A 20 -11.01 -10.18 -3.50
CA PRO A 20 -11.39 -10.91 -4.71
C PRO A 20 -12.78 -10.55 -5.23
N GLY A 21 -13.62 -9.88 -4.42
CA GLY A 21 -14.93 -9.38 -4.84
C GLY A 21 -14.86 -8.08 -5.65
N LEU A 22 -13.68 -7.47 -5.80
CA LEU A 22 -13.56 -6.19 -6.51
C LEU A 22 -13.68 -6.36 -8.03
N PRO A 23 -14.49 -5.53 -8.70
CA PRO A 23 -14.53 -5.52 -10.15
C PRO A 23 -13.26 -4.88 -10.73
N ARG A 24 -12.98 -5.16 -11.99
CA ARG A 24 -11.99 -4.39 -12.75
C ARG A 24 -12.54 -2.98 -12.98
N VAL A 25 -11.72 -1.97 -12.72
CA VAL A 25 -12.09 -0.57 -12.88
C VAL A 25 -11.20 0.12 -13.93
N HIS A 26 -11.70 1.21 -14.48
CA HIS A 26 -10.95 2.10 -15.37
C HIS A 26 -10.58 3.38 -14.64
N GLY A 27 -9.35 3.84 -14.84
CA GLY A 27 -8.82 5.06 -14.23
C GLY A 27 -7.36 5.28 -14.60
N ASP A 28 -6.73 6.29 -14.00
CA ASP A 28 -5.30 6.56 -14.20
C ASP A 28 -4.43 5.63 -13.34
N GLY A 29 -4.08 4.48 -13.90
CA GLY A 29 -3.24 3.49 -13.24
C GLY A 29 -1.80 3.96 -12.97
N ASN A 30 -1.31 4.98 -13.68
CA ASN A 30 0.02 5.53 -13.43
C ASN A 30 -0.01 6.41 -12.18
N ARG A 31 -1.04 7.25 -12.03
CA ARG A 31 -1.20 8.09 -10.84
C ARG A 31 -1.46 7.28 -9.58
N VAL A 32 -2.28 6.23 -9.66
CA VAL A 32 -2.46 5.27 -8.55
C VAL A 32 -1.14 4.61 -8.16
N ARG A 33 -0.37 4.13 -9.14
CA ARG A 33 0.94 3.52 -8.91
C ARG A 33 1.92 4.47 -8.26
N GLN A 34 1.95 5.74 -8.67
CA GLN A 34 2.82 6.75 -8.08
C GLN A 34 2.49 6.98 -6.60
N VAL A 35 1.20 7.15 -6.27
CA VAL A 35 0.75 7.32 -4.88
C VAL A 35 1.15 6.11 -4.03
N LEU A 36 0.85 4.89 -4.49
CA LEU A 36 1.19 3.66 -3.76
C LEU A 36 2.71 3.49 -3.60
N THR A 37 3.48 3.83 -4.63
CA THR A 37 4.96 3.75 -4.58
C THR A 37 5.50 4.70 -3.51
N ASN A 38 4.98 5.92 -3.42
CA ASN A 38 5.40 6.88 -2.40
C ASN A 38 5.07 6.40 -0.98
N LEU A 39 3.85 5.90 -0.77
CA LEU A 39 3.43 5.38 0.54
C LEU A 39 4.27 4.16 0.95
N MET A 40 4.47 3.19 0.04
CA MET A 40 5.29 2.01 0.33
C MET A 40 6.77 2.36 0.54
N ALA A 41 7.31 3.32 -0.20
CA ALA A 41 8.68 3.77 0.00
C ALA A 41 8.87 4.40 1.39
N ASN A 42 7.89 5.19 1.85
CA ASN A 42 7.89 5.73 3.21
C ASN A 42 7.78 4.62 4.26
N ALA A 43 6.83 3.70 4.11
CA ALA A 43 6.65 2.56 5.01
C ALA A 43 7.96 1.75 5.18
N VAL A 44 8.61 1.35 4.08
CA VAL A 44 9.89 0.62 4.11
C VAL A 44 11.03 1.50 4.65
N LYS A 45 11.01 2.81 4.40
CA LYS A 45 12.02 3.73 4.93
C LYS A 45 11.98 3.76 6.47
N PHE A 46 10.79 3.83 7.07
CA PHE A 46 10.59 4.02 8.51
C PHE A 46 10.38 2.73 9.31
N THR A 47 10.29 1.59 8.63
CA THR A 47 10.29 0.26 9.25
C THR A 47 11.72 -0.29 9.26
N GLU A 48 12.29 -0.48 10.45
CA GLU A 48 13.60 -1.12 10.62
C GLU A 48 13.50 -2.65 10.60
N ARG A 49 12.41 -3.20 11.15
CA ARG A 49 12.09 -4.63 11.20
C ARG A 49 10.57 -4.81 11.26
N GLY A 50 10.08 -5.94 10.76
CA GLY A 50 8.65 -6.26 10.73
C GLY A 50 8.11 -6.28 9.30
N GLU A 51 6.94 -5.69 9.07
CA GLU A 51 6.21 -5.87 7.83
C GLU A 51 5.56 -4.59 7.30
N VAL A 52 5.35 -4.57 5.99
CA VAL A 52 4.52 -3.59 5.28
C VAL A 52 3.43 -4.35 4.52
N VAL A 53 2.17 -4.05 4.83
CA VAL A 53 1.00 -4.71 4.25
C VAL A 53 0.22 -3.73 3.40
N VAL A 54 -0.03 -4.11 2.15
CA VAL A 54 -0.90 -3.37 1.23
C VAL A 54 -2.25 -4.07 1.14
N ARG A 55 -3.35 -3.38 1.46
CA ARG A 55 -4.70 -3.91 1.31
C ARG A 55 -5.51 -3.07 0.35
N VAL A 56 -6.28 -3.73 -0.51
CA VAL A 56 -7.24 -3.07 -1.40
C VAL A 56 -8.62 -3.64 -1.14
N THR A 57 -9.51 -2.79 -0.65
CA THR A 57 -10.95 -3.08 -0.47
C THR A 57 -11.75 -2.09 -1.28
N GLY A 58 -13.07 -2.27 -1.34
CA GLY A 58 -13.93 -1.27 -1.95
C GLY A 58 -15.39 -1.56 -1.73
N ALA A 59 -16.22 -0.60 -2.12
CA ALA A 59 -17.67 -0.71 -2.06
C ALA A 59 -18.27 -0.08 -3.31
N GLU A 60 -19.36 -0.68 -3.78
CA GLU A 60 -20.20 -0.04 -4.76
C GLU A 60 -20.86 1.20 -4.16
N THR A 61 -21.01 2.21 -5.00
CA THR A 61 -21.65 3.49 -4.70
C THR A 61 -22.60 3.82 -5.83
N GLY A 62 -23.53 4.76 -5.61
CA GLY A 62 -24.45 5.18 -6.68
C GLY A 62 -23.78 5.75 -7.94
N ALA A 63 -22.48 6.05 -7.89
CA ALA A 63 -21.71 6.63 -9.00
C ALA A 63 -20.60 5.70 -9.55
N GLY A 64 -20.49 4.46 -9.05
CA GLY A 64 -19.42 3.52 -9.43
C GLY A 64 -18.82 2.82 -8.23
N VAL A 65 -17.53 2.49 -8.27
CA VAL A 65 -16.84 1.77 -7.18
C VAL A 65 -15.88 2.69 -6.48
N MET A 66 -16.01 2.80 -5.16
CA MET A 66 -15.03 3.48 -4.31
C MET A 66 -14.01 2.46 -3.84
N LEU A 67 -12.76 2.60 -4.29
CA LEU A 67 -11.65 1.76 -3.84
C LEU A 67 -10.95 2.41 -2.65
N ARG A 68 -10.62 1.60 -1.63
CA ARG A 68 -9.78 1.97 -0.51
C ARG A 68 -8.46 1.22 -0.60
N PHE A 69 -7.38 1.98 -0.71
CA PHE A 69 -6.02 1.48 -0.63
C PHE A 69 -5.46 1.77 0.75
N GLU A 70 -4.91 0.75 1.41
CA GLU A 70 -4.29 0.86 2.72
C GLU A 70 -2.84 0.38 2.62
N VAL A 71 -1.92 1.15 3.17
CA VAL A 71 -0.51 0.76 3.35
C VAL A 71 -0.25 0.86 4.84
N GLN A 72 -0.11 -0.29 5.48
CA GLN A 72 0.16 -0.40 6.91
C GLN A 72 1.60 -0.85 7.11
N ASP A 73 2.31 -0.21 8.03
CA ASP A 73 3.66 -0.59 8.42
C ASP A 73 3.78 -0.76 9.94
N THR A 74 4.86 -1.40 10.38
CA THR A 74 5.18 -1.61 11.80
C THR A 74 6.34 -0.72 12.27
N GLY A 75 6.55 0.42 11.61
CA GLY A 75 7.63 1.34 11.88
C GLY A 75 7.41 2.21 13.13
N ILE A 76 8.21 3.26 13.24
CA ILE A 76 8.26 4.15 14.42
C ILE A 76 6.96 4.95 14.69
N GLY A 77 6.00 4.91 13.77
CA GLY A 77 4.78 5.70 13.84
C GLY A 77 5.00 7.19 13.58
N ILE A 78 3.95 7.99 13.74
CA ILE A 78 3.96 9.45 13.63
C ILE A 78 3.55 9.99 14.99
N GLY A 79 4.38 10.86 15.58
CA GLY A 79 4.08 11.48 16.88
C GLY A 79 2.89 12.45 16.78
N PRO A 80 2.13 12.65 17.87
CA PRO A 80 1.13 13.71 17.93
C PRO A 80 1.81 15.08 17.82
N GLU A 81 1.16 16.00 17.11
CA GLU A 81 1.60 17.39 16.92
C GLU A 81 1.58 18.20 18.22
#